data_AF-A0A1J3H499-F1
#
_entry.id   AF-A0A1J3H499-F1
#
_cell.length_a   1.000
_cell.length_b   1.000
_cell.length_c   1.000
_cell.angle_alpha   90.00
_cell.angle_beta   90.00
_cell.angle_gamma   90.00
#
_symmetry.space_group_name_H-M   'P 1'
#
loop_
_entity.id
_entity.type
_entity.pdbx_description
1 polymer ?
#
loop_
_entity_poly.entity_id
_entity_poly.type
_entity_poly.pdbx_seq_one_letter_code
_entity_poly.pdbx_strand_id
1 'polypeptide(L)'
;NCSCVAYASAYHESEGGARGCLTWHGDLLDTRTYWDSGQDFYMRVDAEELARWNRNGSSRKRRIVLILICLIAAIMLLMVILFCYVRKRRKSNRNQRSSTTFIPDSFHFEESLRFEEDEERN
;
A
#
# COMPACT_ATOMS: atom_id res chain seq x y z
N ASN A 1 -39.73 -28.17 7.10
CA ASN A 1 -39.37 -28.10 8.52
C ASN A 1 -39.28 -26.63 8.90
N CYS A 2 -40.33 -26.07 9.48
CA CYS A 2 -40.40 -24.63 9.80
C CYS A 2 -39.66 -24.25 11.09
N SER A 3 -39.34 -25.24 11.93
CA SER A 3 -38.59 -25.06 13.19
C SER A 3 -37.08 -25.09 13.02
N CYS A 4 -36.55 -25.53 11.88
CA CYS A 4 -35.11 -25.53 11.64
C CYS A 4 -34.59 -24.09 11.50
N VAL A 5 -33.55 -23.78 12.27
CA VAL A 5 -32.91 -22.46 12.33
C VAL A 5 -31.47 -22.47 11.80
N ALA A 6 -30.82 -23.63 11.72
CA ALA A 6 -29.49 -23.75 11.13
C ALA A 6 -29.19 -25.19 10.68
N TYR A 7 -28.20 -25.32 9.79
CA TYR A 7 -27.69 -26.62 9.35
C TYR A 7 -26.19 -26.56 9.02
N ALA A 8 -25.55 -27.72 9.04
CA ALA A 8 -24.15 -27.90 8.68
C ALA A 8 -23.91 -29.34 8.19
N SER A 9 -22.78 -29.55 7.51
CA SER A 9 -22.31 -30.90 7.21
C SER A 9 -21.91 -31.63 8.50
N ALA A 10 -22.18 -32.93 8.60
CA ALA A 10 -21.75 -33.73 9.74
C ALA A 10 -20.25 -34.05 9.73
N TYR A 11 -19.69 -34.22 8.53
CA TYR A 11 -18.30 -34.57 8.32
C TYR A 11 -17.68 -33.58 7.34
N HIS A 12 -16.71 -32.80 7.82
CA HIS A 12 -16.01 -31.78 7.02
C HIS A 12 -14.78 -32.36 6.26
N GLU A 13 -14.14 -33.39 6.80
CA GLU A 13 -12.82 -33.89 6.33
C GLU A 13 -12.88 -35.25 5.60
N SER A 14 -13.99 -35.59 4.94
CA SER A 14 -14.06 -36.87 4.22
C SER A 14 -13.52 -36.73 2.79
N GLU A 15 -12.68 -37.68 2.34
CA GLU A 15 -12.12 -37.74 0.97
C GLU A 15 -13.19 -37.73 -0.15
N GLY A 16 -14.47 -37.90 0.20
CA GLY A 16 -15.60 -37.75 -0.75
C GLY A 16 -16.53 -36.58 -0.45
N GLY A 17 -16.02 -35.53 0.19
CA GLY A 17 -16.73 -34.27 0.43
C GLY A 17 -17.56 -34.24 1.72
N ALA A 18 -18.35 -33.18 1.87
CA ALA A 18 -19.26 -33.01 2.99
C ALA A 18 -20.32 -34.13 3.00
N ARG A 19 -20.37 -34.92 4.09
CA ARG A 19 -21.35 -36.00 4.27
C ARG A 19 -22.17 -35.78 5.53
N GLY A 20 -23.42 -36.24 5.50
CA GLY A 20 -24.38 -36.10 6.60
C GLY A 20 -24.89 -34.66 6.80
N CYS A 21 -25.99 -34.51 7.53
CA CYS A 21 -26.66 -33.24 7.78
C CYS A 21 -26.94 -33.10 9.28
N LEU A 22 -26.37 -32.08 9.92
CA LEU A 22 -26.78 -31.64 11.25
C LEU A 22 -27.76 -30.49 11.10
N THR A 23 -28.82 -30.51 11.90
CA THR A 23 -29.83 -29.45 11.93
C THR A 23 -30.08 -29.00 13.37
N TRP A 24 -30.33 -27.72 13.54
CA TRP A 24 -30.65 -27.10 14.82
C TRP A 24 -32.05 -26.51 14.78
N HIS A 25 -32.76 -26.58 15.90
CA HIS A 25 -34.20 -26.27 16.00
C HIS A 25 -34.55 -25.24 17.09
N GLY A 26 -33.55 -24.64 17.74
CA GLY A 26 -33.71 -23.67 18.81
C GLY A 26 -32.51 -22.73 18.88
N ASP A 27 -32.35 -22.02 19.98
CA ASP A 27 -31.28 -21.02 20.10
C ASP A 27 -29.88 -21.64 19.96
N LEU A 28 -29.04 -20.99 19.16
CA LEU A 28 -27.65 -21.37 19.00
C LEU A 28 -26.81 -20.70 20.08
N LEU A 29 -26.37 -21.49 21.04
CA LEU A 29 -25.43 -21.07 22.08
C LEU A 29 -24.02 -21.56 21.71
N ASP A 30 -23.00 -20.85 22.18
CA ASP A 30 -21.59 -21.24 22.08
C ASP A 30 -20.98 -21.34 20.66
N THR A 31 -21.49 -20.59 19.68
CA THR A 31 -20.82 -20.48 18.36
C THR A 31 -19.59 -19.56 18.42
N ARG A 32 -18.49 -19.97 17.78
CA ARG A 32 -17.26 -19.18 17.65
C ARG A 32 -16.69 -19.31 16.25
N THR A 33 -16.16 -18.21 15.73
CA THR A 33 -15.50 -18.16 14.42
C THR A 33 -13.99 -18.29 14.60
N TYR A 34 -13.38 -19.18 13.83
CA TYR A 34 -11.93 -19.31 13.73
C TYR A 34 -11.48 -18.86 12.33
N TRP A 35 -10.26 -18.36 12.22
CA TRP A 35 -9.72 -17.80 10.98
C TRP A 35 -9.12 -18.88 10.06
N ASP A 36 -8.56 -19.93 10.66
CA ASP A 36 -7.79 -20.98 9.99
C ASP A 36 -8.42 -22.37 10.05
N SER A 37 -9.54 -22.50 10.76
CA SER A 37 -10.18 -23.79 11.03
C SER A 37 -11.68 -23.62 11.21
N GLY A 38 -12.38 -24.75 11.28
CA GLY A 38 -13.83 -24.80 11.42
C GLY A 38 -14.49 -25.49 10.23
N GLN A 39 -15.79 -25.27 10.10
CA GLN A 39 -16.60 -25.81 9.02
C GLN A 39 -17.68 -24.80 8.62
N ASP A 40 -18.23 -24.99 7.42
CA ASP A 40 -19.35 -24.19 6.97
C ASP A 40 -20.59 -24.43 7.83
N PHE A 41 -21.16 -23.34 8.32
CA PHE A 41 -22.33 -23.32 9.18
C PHE A 41 -23.36 -22.35 8.61
N TYR A 42 -24.57 -22.85 8.31
CA TYR A 42 -25.62 -22.10 7.63
C TYR A 42 -26.76 -21.80 8.60
N MET A 43 -27.07 -20.52 8.78
CA MET A 43 -28.19 -20.06 9.60
C MET A 43 -29.34 -19.58 8.71
N ARG A 44 -30.57 -19.92 9.09
CA ARG A 44 -31.79 -19.42 8.46
C ARG A 44 -32.02 -17.97 8.89
N VAL A 45 -32.18 -17.09 7.91
CA VAL A 45 -32.45 -15.67 8.10
C VAL A 45 -33.61 -15.23 7.23
N ASP A 46 -34.18 -14.06 7.50
CA ASP A 46 -35.25 -13.50 6.70
C ASP A 46 -34.75 -13.11 5.30
N ALA A 47 -35.61 -13.33 4.30
CA ALA A 47 -35.28 -13.04 2.90
C ALA A 47 -34.90 -11.57 2.68
N GLU A 48 -35.57 -10.66 3.40
CA GLU A 48 -35.28 -9.22 3.32
C GLU A 48 -33.90 -8.86 3.89
N GLU A 49 -33.51 -9.46 5.00
CA GLU A 49 -32.19 -9.27 5.59
C GLU A 49 -31.09 -9.82 4.68
N LEU A 50 -31.31 -11.00 4.11
CA LEU A 50 -30.38 -11.60 3.17
C LEU A 50 -30.21 -10.73 1.91
N ALA A 51 -31.30 -10.19 1.38
CA ALA A 51 -31.27 -9.29 0.23
C ALA A 51 -30.52 -7.99 0.55
N ARG A 52 -30.76 -7.41 1.74
CA ARG A 52 -30.04 -6.21 2.23
C ARG A 52 -28.55 -6.48 2.38
N TRP A 53 -28.18 -7.62 2.96
CA TRP A 53 -26.80 -8.01 3.14
C TRP A 53 -26.08 -8.22 1.80
N ASN A 54 -26.71 -8.90 0.83
CA ASN A 54 -26.11 -9.11 -0.50
C ASN A 54 -25.87 -7.80 -1.26
N ARG A 55 -26.82 -6.85 -1.19
CA ARG A 55 -26.65 -5.51 -1.78
C ARG A 55 -25.45 -4.78 -1.16
N ASN A 56 -25.32 -4.83 0.16
CA ASN A 56 -24.24 -4.15 0.89
C ASN A 56 -22.89 -4.88 0.82
N GLY A 57 -22.90 -6.21 0.67
CA GLY A 57 -21.69 -7.03 0.58
C GLY A 57 -20.94 -6.75 -0.73
N SER A 58 -21.65 -6.64 -1.85
CA SER A 58 -21.06 -6.28 -3.13
C SER A 58 -20.40 -4.89 -3.12
N SER A 59 -21.04 -3.91 -2.47
CA SER A 59 -20.52 -2.55 -2.35
C SER A 59 -19.32 -2.47 -1.42
N ARG A 60 -19.30 -3.24 -0.31
CA ARG A 60 -18.14 -3.32 0.60
C ARG A 60 -16.92 -3.94 -0.08
N LYS A 61 -17.08 -5.06 -0.80
CA LYS A 61 -16.00 -5.68 -1.57
C LYS A 61 -15.44 -4.72 -2.61
N ARG A 62 -16.31 -4.05 -3.38
CA ARG A 62 -15.92 -3.04 -4.36
C ARG A 62 -15.15 -1.88 -3.70
N ARG A 63 -15.59 -1.39 -2.55
CA ARG A 63 -14.89 -0.33 -1.80
C ARG A 63 -13.48 -0.77 -1.37
N ILE A 64 -13.32 -1.98 -0.85
CA ILE A 64 -12.01 -2.52 -0.46
C ILE A 64 -11.07 -2.62 -1.67
N VAL A 65 -11.57 -3.13 -2.80
CA VAL A 65 -10.79 -3.22 -4.05
C VAL A 65 -10.34 -1.84 -4.51
N LEU A 66 -11.22 -0.84 -4.48
CA LEU A 66 -10.86 0.54 -4.84
C LEU A 66 -9.78 1.12 -3.91
N ILE A 67 -9.89 0.90 -2.60
CA ILE A 67 -8.87 1.36 -1.63
C ILE A 67 -7.50 0.72 -1.95
N LEU A 68 -7.47 -0.60 -2.21
CA LEU A 68 -6.23 -1.30 -2.57
C LEU A 68 -5.61 -0.74 -3.85
N ILE A 69 -6.41 -0.50 -4.89
CA ILE A 69 -5.93 0.09 -6.15
C ILE A 69 -5.35 1.49 -5.90
N CYS A 70 -6.03 2.33 -5.12
CA CYS A 70 -5.54 3.67 -4.78
C CYS A 70 -4.21 3.62 -4.02
N LEU A 71 -4.06 2.70 -3.07
CA LEU A 71 -2.81 2.52 -2.32
C LEU A 71 -1.66 2.08 -3.24
N ILE A 72 -1.89 1.11 -4.12
CA ILE A 72 -0.88 0.65 -5.08
C ILE A 72 -0.48 1.79 -6.02
N ALA A 73 -1.45 2.52 -6.56
CA ALA A 73 -1.19 3.66 -7.45
C ALA A 73 -0.38 4.76 -6.75
N ALA A 74 -0.70 5.08 -5.49
CA ALA A 74 0.04 6.07 -4.70
C ALA A 74 1.50 5.66 -4.48
N ILE A 75 1.74 4.39 -4.12
CA ILE A 75 3.09 3.84 -3.93
C ILE A 75 3.87 3.90 -5.24
N MET A 76 3.27 3.48 -6.35
CA MET A 76 3.91 3.51 -7.68
C MET A 76 4.30 4.94 -8.08
N LEU A 77 3.41 5.91 -7.83
CA LEU A 77 3.66 7.31 -8.14
C LEU A 77 4.79 7.90 -7.28
N LEU A 78 4.85 7.56 -5.99
CA LEU A 78 5.96 7.94 -5.12
C LEU A 78 7.30 7.37 -5.60
N MET A 79 7.32 6.10 -6.02
CA MET A 79 8.52 5.45 -6.55
C MET A 79 9.04 6.16 -7.81
N VAL A 80 8.15 6.54 -8.73
CA VAL A 80 8.52 7.28 -9.94
C VAL A 80 9.08 8.67 -9.59
N ILE A 81 8.45 9.40 -8.66
CA ILE A 81 8.94 10.72 -8.22
C ILE A 81 10.35 10.60 -7.63
N LEU A 82 10.56 9.64 -6.72
CA LEU A 82 11.86 9.40 -6.10
C LEU A 82 12.93 9.03 -7.15
N PHE A 83 12.59 8.14 -8.09
CA PHE A 83 13.48 7.76 -9.19
C PHE A 83 13.88 8.97 -10.06
N CYS A 84 12.90 9.78 -10.45
CA CYS A 84 13.14 11.02 -11.21
C CYS A 84 14.02 12.00 -10.44
N TYR A 85 13.78 12.17 -9.14
CA TYR A 85 14.57 13.04 -8.27
C TYR A 85 16.04 12.61 -8.19
N VAL A 86 16.28 11.30 -7.95
CA VAL A 86 17.64 10.74 -7.89
C VAL A 86 18.37 10.90 -9.22
N ARG A 87 17.69 10.63 -10.34
CA ARG A 87 18.29 10.76 -11.69
C ARG A 87 18.64 12.22 -12.01
N LYS A 88 17.79 13.19 -11.62
CA LYS A 88 18.07 14.62 -11.78
C LYS A 88 19.28 15.06 -10.96
N ARG A 89 19.37 14.62 -9.69
CA ARG A 89 20.51 14.93 -8.81
C ARG A 89 21.83 14.37 -9.34
N ARG A 90 21.83 13.15 -9.89
CA ARG A 90 23.01 12.55 -10.54
C ARG A 90 23.46 13.33 -11.79
N LYS A 91 22.53 13.86 -12.59
CA LYS A 91 22.87 14.68 -13.77
C LYS A 91 23.47 16.04 -13.38
N SER A 92 22.93 16.69 -12.35
CA SER A 92 23.49 17.96 -11.83
C SER A 92 24.92 17.80 -11.30
N ASN A 93 25.20 16.70 -10.59
CA ASN A 93 26.53 16.42 -10.05
C ASN A 93 27.57 16.10 -11.16
N ARG A 94 27.10 15.65 -12.34
CA ARG A 94 27.95 15.43 -13.51
C ARG A 94 28.32 16.74 -14.21
N ASN A 95 27.40 17.71 -14.28
CA ASN A 95 27.67 19.04 -14.84
C ASN A 95 28.60 19.89 -13.96
N GLN A 96 28.63 19.67 -12.65
CA GLN A 96 29.51 20.41 -11.73
C GLN A 96 30.99 19.95 -11.79
N ARG A 97 31.26 18.70 -12.22
CA ARG A 97 32.65 18.21 -12.44
C ARG A 97 33.29 18.70 -13.73
N SER A 98 32.51 19.20 -14.70
CA SER A 98 33.02 19.68 -15.98
C SER A 98 33.58 21.11 -15.93
N SER A 99 33.40 21.84 -14.82
CA SER A 99 33.83 23.24 -14.68
C SER A 99 34.97 23.42 -13.67
N THR A 100 35.62 22.35 -13.21
CA THR A 100 36.76 22.43 -12.27
C THR A 100 38.05 21.87 -12.86
N THR A 101 38.28 22.00 -14.16
CA THR A 101 39.58 21.67 -14.76
C THR A 101 39.84 22.55 -15.97
N PHE A 102 40.20 23.80 -15.74
CA PHE A 102 41.06 24.59 -16.65
C PHE A 102 41.76 25.68 -15.82
N ILE A 103 42.95 25.35 -15.33
CA ILE A 103 44.07 26.31 -15.19
C ILE A 103 45.07 25.83 -16.23
N PRO A 104 45.46 26.67 -17.21
CA PRO A 104 46.52 27.68 -17.03
C PRO A 104 46.08 29.06 -17.58
N ASP A 105 46.64 30.19 -17.16
CA ASP A 105 47.99 30.60 -17.52
C ASP A 105 48.52 31.70 -16.59
N SER A 106 49.83 31.67 -16.46
CA SER A 106 50.73 32.69 -15.91
C SER A 106 50.64 34.05 -16.63
N PHE A 107 51.24 35.08 -16.03
CA PHE A 107 51.47 36.45 -16.52
C PHE A 107 50.36 37.51 -16.36
N HIS A 108 50.38 38.21 -15.21
CA HIS A 108 50.56 39.68 -15.21
C HIS A 108 51.22 40.10 -13.89
N PHE A 109 52.55 39.96 -13.84
CA PHE A 109 53.42 40.82 -13.06
C PHE A 109 53.24 42.25 -13.61
N GLU A 110 53.39 43.28 -12.77
CA GLU A 110 53.51 44.70 -13.19
C GLU A 110 52.21 45.50 -13.39
N GLU A 111 51.46 45.80 -12.30
CA GLU A 111 50.67 47.07 -12.25
C GLU A 111 50.41 47.59 -10.82
N SER A 112 50.46 46.76 -9.77
CA SER A 112 50.08 47.24 -8.41
C SER A 112 51.22 47.84 -7.57
N LEU A 113 52.46 47.85 -8.05
CA LEU A 113 53.60 48.51 -7.38
C LEU A 113 53.53 50.05 -7.48
N ARG A 114 52.31 50.62 -7.58
CA ARG A 114 52.08 52.05 -7.81
C ARG A 114 50.98 52.69 -6.95
N PHE A 115 50.44 51.99 -5.94
CA PHE A 115 49.30 52.51 -5.15
C PHE A 115 49.42 52.45 -3.61
N GLU A 116 50.55 52.01 -3.03
CA GLU A 116 50.82 52.18 -1.58
C GLU A 116 51.99 53.14 -1.30
N GLU A 117 52.35 53.99 -2.28
CA GLU A 117 53.11 55.23 -2.02
C GLU A 117 52.25 56.29 -1.28
N ASP A 118 50.99 56.01 -0.94
CA ASP A 118 50.06 56.94 -0.26
C ASP A 118 49.86 56.67 1.25
N GLU A 119 50.52 55.67 1.86
CA GLU A 119 50.48 55.44 3.32
C GLU A 119 51.64 56.14 4.07
N GLU A 120 52.12 57.25 3.51
CA GLU A 120 52.98 58.24 4.17
C GLU A 120 52.12 59.37 4.80
N ARG A 121 51.09 58.98 5.57
CA ARG A 121 50.34 59.90 6.43
C ARG A 121 49.75 59.21 7.66
N ASN A 122 50.62 58.60 8.48
CA ASN A 122 50.43 58.54 9.93
C ASN A 122 51.77 58.40 10.66
#